data_AF-A0A4Y2C6S9-F1
#
_entry.id   AF-A0A4Y2C6S9-F1
#
_cell.length_a   1.000
_cell.length_b   1.000
_cell.length_c   1.000
_cell.angle_alpha   90.00
_cell.angle_beta   90.00
_cell.angle_gamma   90.00
#
_symmetry.space_group_name_H-M   'P 1'
#
loop_
_entity.id
_entity.type
_entity.pdbx_description
1 polymer ?
#
loop_
_entity_poly.entity_id
_entity_poly.type
_entity_poly.pdbx_seq_one_letter_code
_entity_poly.pdbx_strand_id
1 'polypeptide(L)'
;MMRNLRENYLVPLRKSGKKEEQEREMEREKQERDREIEREKQERDREIEREREEREERKRVRTFKLQKLELEIRGGRAQPVESRHIPDQPAKIRMHDVIPRFNPKEDDVSLFLVLFERQDKIMNIPAENQVTQLISLLPPDIVQLIAREPEEDAKKFAYVKALLLQRFKLSAEKFRQLFNKHQKASESTWYDFYYDL
;
A
#
# COMPACT_ATOMS: atom_id res chain seq x y z
N MET A 1 38.93 -60.54 106.22
CA MET A 1 38.34 -61.07 104.97
C MET A 1 37.97 -59.86 104.11
N MET A 2 38.82 -59.40 103.19
CA MET A 2 39.03 -59.83 101.78
C MET A 2 37.81 -59.64 100.85
N ARG A 3 37.92 -58.59 100.01
CA ARG A 3 37.58 -58.44 98.56
C ARG A 3 36.19 -58.95 98.08
N ASN A 4 35.37 -58.23 97.30
CA ASN A 4 35.70 -57.68 95.98
C ASN A 4 34.49 -56.99 95.27
N LEU A 5 34.80 -56.05 94.37
CA LEU A 5 34.11 -55.68 93.10
C LEU A 5 32.68 -55.09 93.13
N ARG A 6 32.57 -53.78 92.84
CA ARG A 6 32.13 -53.35 91.49
C ARG A 6 32.53 -51.92 91.16
N GLU A 7 33.12 -51.86 89.98
CA GLU A 7 33.57 -50.75 89.16
C GLU A 7 32.47 -49.77 88.76
N ASN A 8 32.96 -48.65 88.21
CA ASN A 8 32.28 -47.68 87.36
C ASN A 8 31.32 -46.75 88.07
N TYR A 9 31.72 -45.48 88.20
CA TYR A 9 31.13 -44.39 87.42
C TYR A 9 32.05 -43.17 87.49
N LEU A 10 32.93 -43.01 86.50
CA LEU A 10 33.35 -41.67 86.14
C LEU A 10 33.59 -41.57 84.63
N VAL A 11 32.80 -40.66 84.04
CA VAL A 11 32.89 -40.04 82.72
C VAL A 11 32.17 -40.80 81.59
N PRO A 12 31.11 -40.17 81.03
CA PRO A 12 31.31 -39.43 79.79
C PRO A 12 30.57 -38.08 79.70
N LEU A 13 31.11 -37.02 80.31
CA LEU A 13 30.65 -35.63 80.08
C LEU A 13 31.14 -35.01 78.75
N ARG A 14 31.92 -35.72 77.93
CA ARG A 14 32.45 -35.19 76.65
C ARG A 14 31.62 -35.48 75.40
N LYS A 15 30.59 -36.34 75.46
CA LYS A 15 29.76 -36.70 74.28
C LYS A 15 28.52 -35.83 74.09
N SER A 16 28.04 -35.15 75.14
CA SER A 16 26.83 -34.31 75.10
C SER A 16 27.05 -33.00 74.36
N GLY A 17 28.14 -32.28 74.66
CA GLY A 17 28.41 -30.97 74.06
C GLY A 17 28.67 -31.02 72.55
N LYS A 18 29.31 -32.08 72.04
CA LYS A 18 29.56 -32.24 70.60
C LYS A 18 28.27 -32.43 69.78
N LYS A 19 27.24 -33.03 70.37
CA LYS A 19 25.97 -33.29 69.69
C LYS A 19 25.11 -32.03 69.63
N GLU A 20 25.06 -31.26 70.71
CA GLU A 20 24.41 -29.94 70.74
C GLU A 20 25.12 -28.92 69.85
N GLU A 21 26.44 -28.99 69.75
CA GLU A 21 27.23 -28.12 68.86
C GLU A 21 26.96 -28.43 67.38
N GLN A 22 26.91 -29.72 67.00
CA GLN A 22 26.49 -30.14 65.66
C GLN A 22 25.05 -29.74 65.32
N GLU A 23 24.13 -29.83 66.28
CA GLU A 23 22.72 -29.48 66.07
C GLU A 23 22.55 -27.97 65.83
N ARG A 24 23.27 -27.14 66.60
CA ARG A 24 23.33 -25.68 66.39
C ARG A 24 24.00 -25.31 65.07
N GLU A 25 25.01 -26.07 64.65
CA GLU A 25 25.70 -25.86 63.37
C GLU A 25 24.77 -26.19 62.19
N MET A 26 24.06 -27.31 62.23
CA MET A 26 23.06 -27.65 61.22
C MET A 26 21.88 -26.67 61.19
N GLU A 27 21.47 -26.14 62.34
CA GLU A 27 20.41 -25.13 62.40
C GLU A 27 20.85 -23.81 61.76
N ARG A 28 22.10 -23.39 62.00
CA ARG A 28 22.69 -22.21 61.34
C ARG A 28 22.82 -22.42 59.83
N GLU A 29 23.32 -23.57 59.40
CA GLU A 29 23.48 -23.91 57.99
C GLU A 29 22.11 -23.99 57.28
N LYS A 30 21.09 -24.54 57.95
CA LYS A 30 19.71 -24.52 57.44
C LYS A 30 19.17 -23.09 57.34
N GLN A 31 19.38 -22.26 58.36
CA GLN A 31 18.95 -20.87 58.34
C GLN A 31 19.67 -20.04 57.26
N GLU A 32 20.93 -20.35 56.98
CA GLU A 32 21.70 -19.72 55.91
C GLU A 32 21.22 -20.14 54.53
N ARG A 33 20.95 -21.44 54.32
CA ARG A 33 20.31 -21.96 53.10
C ARG A 33 18.93 -21.36 52.86
N ASP A 34 18.10 -21.26 53.90
CA ASP A 34 16.75 -20.68 53.80
C ASP A 34 16.83 -19.19 53.39
N ARG A 35 17.80 -18.43 53.93
CA ARG A 35 18.06 -17.03 53.53
C ARG A 35 18.60 -16.90 52.12
N GLU A 36 19.44 -17.82 51.68
CA GLU A 36 19.99 -17.85 50.32
C GLU A 36 18.89 -18.09 49.29
N ILE A 37 18.02 -19.08 49.54
CA ILE A 37 16.85 -19.38 48.71
C ILE A 37 15.92 -18.17 48.63
N GLU A 38 15.69 -17.47 49.75
CA GLU A 38 14.85 -16.28 49.77
C GLU A 38 15.43 -15.13 48.94
N ARG A 39 16.75 -14.92 48.99
CA ARG A 39 17.45 -13.93 48.15
C ARG A 39 17.38 -14.30 46.67
N GLU A 40 17.64 -15.56 46.33
CA GLU A 40 17.60 -16.04 44.95
C GLU A 40 16.18 -15.96 44.37
N LYS A 41 15.15 -16.20 45.20
CA LYS A 41 13.75 -16.03 44.81
C LYS A 41 13.43 -14.55 44.57
N GLN A 42 13.87 -13.66 45.47
CA GLN A 42 13.65 -12.23 45.32
C GLN A 42 14.36 -11.66 44.08
N GLU A 43 15.55 -12.16 43.75
CA GLU A 43 16.28 -11.76 42.56
C GLU A 43 15.59 -12.24 41.27
N ARG A 44 15.14 -13.50 41.24
CA ARG A 44 14.34 -14.04 40.13
C ARG A 44 13.04 -13.27 39.93
N ASP A 45 12.33 -12.93 41.01
CA ASP A 45 11.09 -12.16 40.91
C ASP A 45 11.35 -10.76 40.32
N ARG A 46 12.45 -10.09 40.71
CA ARG A 46 12.87 -8.80 40.13
C ARG A 46 13.34 -8.90 38.69
N GLU A 47 13.91 -10.02 38.28
CA GLU A 47 14.31 -10.26 36.88
C GLU A 47 13.07 -10.45 36.00
N ILE A 48 12.09 -11.25 36.46
CA ILE A 48 10.82 -11.47 35.77
C ILE A 48 10.04 -10.15 35.64
N GLU A 49 10.03 -9.31 36.68
CA GLU A 49 9.38 -8.00 36.63
C GLU A 49 10.02 -7.09 35.58
N ARG A 50 11.36 -7.01 35.55
CA ARG A 50 12.10 -6.25 34.53
C ARG A 50 11.85 -6.76 33.12
N GLU A 51 11.84 -8.08 32.91
CA GLU A 51 11.55 -8.66 31.60
C GLU A 51 10.11 -8.37 31.15
N ARG A 52 9.15 -8.37 32.09
CA ARG A 52 7.76 -7.99 31.80
C ARG A 52 7.66 -6.52 31.42
N GLU A 53 8.31 -5.63 32.15
CA GLU A 53 8.34 -4.20 31.84
C GLU A 53 8.96 -3.94 30.46
N GLU A 54 10.10 -4.55 30.17
CA GLU A 54 10.76 -4.41 28.86
C GLU A 54 9.87 -4.95 27.73
N ARG A 55 9.18 -6.08 27.97
CA ARG A 55 8.24 -6.64 26.99
C ARG A 55 7.03 -5.74 26.75
N GLU A 56 6.50 -5.11 27.80
CA GLU A 56 5.40 -4.14 27.69
C GLU A 56 5.87 -2.86 27.01
N GLU A 57 7.07 -2.37 27.29
CA GLU A 57 7.66 -1.23 26.59
C GLU A 57 7.88 -1.53 25.11
N ARG A 58 8.46 -2.68 24.76
CA ARG A 58 8.63 -3.13 23.38
C ARG A 58 7.28 -3.23 22.65
N LYS A 59 6.23 -3.72 23.34
CA LYS A 59 4.87 -3.72 22.79
C LYS A 59 4.36 -2.30 22.57
N ARG A 60 4.51 -1.38 23.53
CA ARG A 60 4.09 0.02 23.42
C ARG A 60 4.81 0.76 22.29
N VAL A 61 6.12 0.54 22.15
CA VAL A 61 6.91 1.10 21.06
C VAL A 61 6.44 0.54 19.72
N ARG A 62 6.20 -0.78 19.64
CA ARG A 62 5.68 -1.41 18.43
C ARG A 62 4.28 -0.91 18.06
N THR A 63 3.38 -0.78 19.02
CA THR A 63 2.03 -0.26 18.79
C THR A 63 2.07 1.20 18.37
N PHE A 64 2.90 2.02 19.00
CA PHE A 64 3.09 3.41 18.59
C PHE A 64 3.67 3.52 17.17
N LYS A 65 4.65 2.67 16.82
CA LYS A 65 5.22 2.63 15.46
C LYS A 65 4.20 2.20 14.42
N LEU A 66 3.36 1.20 14.74
CA LEU A 66 2.25 0.77 13.89
C LEU A 66 1.19 1.86 13.74
N GLN A 67 0.82 2.53 14.83
CA GLN A 67 -0.15 3.63 14.81
C GLN A 67 0.38 4.83 14.01
N LYS A 68 1.67 5.14 14.11
CA LYS A 68 2.33 6.18 13.28
C LYS A 68 2.27 5.80 11.81
N LEU A 69 2.59 4.55 11.45
CA LEU A 69 2.52 4.07 10.07
C LEU A 69 1.06 4.04 9.56
N GLU A 70 0.11 3.65 10.41
CA GLU A 70 -1.32 3.68 10.11
C GLU A 70 -1.81 5.11 9.91
N LEU A 71 -1.37 6.07 10.71
CA LEU A 71 -1.66 7.50 10.53
C LEU A 71 -0.96 8.08 9.30
N GLU A 72 0.18 7.56 8.89
CA GLU A 72 0.87 7.95 7.65
C GLU A 72 0.11 7.40 6.42
N ILE A 73 -0.34 6.14 6.47
CA ILE A 73 -1.20 5.51 5.46
C ILE A 73 -2.58 6.17 5.42
N ARG A 74 -3.15 6.51 6.59
CA ARG A 74 -4.44 7.21 6.73
C ARG A 74 -4.31 8.69 6.39
N GLY A 75 -3.18 9.33 6.64
CA GLY A 75 -2.85 10.66 6.14
C GLY A 75 -2.80 10.68 4.62
N GLY A 76 -2.39 9.56 4.01
CA GLY A 76 -2.56 9.31 2.57
C GLY A 76 -3.97 8.89 2.11
N ARG A 77 -4.93 8.64 3.03
CA ARG A 77 -6.30 8.16 2.74
C ARG A 77 -7.44 8.95 3.40
N ALA A 78 -7.16 10.06 4.09
CA ALA A 78 -8.17 10.84 4.78
C ALA A 78 -9.01 11.61 3.75
N GLN A 79 -10.26 11.18 3.57
CA GLN A 79 -11.31 11.97 2.94
C GLN A 79 -11.46 13.30 3.70
N PRO A 80 -11.43 14.47 3.03
CA PRO A 80 -11.62 15.76 3.68
C PRO A 80 -13.10 16.00 3.98
N VAL A 81 -13.40 16.34 5.24
CA VAL A 81 -14.55 17.18 5.54
C VAL A 81 -14.30 18.58 4.97
N GLU A 82 -15.33 19.07 4.28
CA GLU A 82 -15.42 20.31 3.52
C GLU A 82 -14.57 21.48 4.07
N SER A 83 -13.40 21.65 3.47
CA SER A 83 -12.76 22.96 3.37
C SER A 83 -11.99 22.98 2.06
N ARG A 84 -12.23 24.04 1.29
CA ARG A 84 -11.93 24.21 -0.14
C ARG A 84 -10.42 24.33 -0.41
N HIS A 85 -9.65 23.29 -0.13
CA HIS A 85 -8.28 23.12 -0.59
C HIS A 85 -8.17 21.76 -1.27
N ILE A 86 -8.01 21.81 -2.59
CA ILE A 86 -7.73 20.66 -3.45
C ILE A 86 -6.44 20.01 -2.92
N PRO A 87 -6.47 18.77 -2.41
CA PRO A 87 -5.23 18.06 -2.15
C PRO A 87 -4.56 17.86 -3.49
N ASP A 88 -3.27 18.19 -3.58
CA ASP A 88 -2.40 17.93 -4.73
C ASP A 88 -2.21 16.40 -4.87
N GLN A 89 -3.29 15.69 -5.21
CA GLN A 89 -3.15 14.50 -6.05
C GLN A 89 -2.41 15.02 -7.29
N PRO A 90 -1.36 14.36 -7.79
CA PRO A 90 -0.88 14.67 -9.13
C PRO A 90 -2.12 14.61 -10.00
N ALA A 91 -2.56 15.76 -10.53
CA ALA A 91 -3.86 15.89 -11.16
C ALA A 91 -3.95 14.72 -12.13
N LYS A 92 -4.86 13.77 -11.88
CA LYS A 92 -4.98 12.60 -12.75
C LYS A 92 -5.29 13.18 -14.11
N ILE A 93 -4.28 13.25 -14.97
CA ILE A 93 -4.40 13.85 -16.29
C ILE A 93 -5.51 13.07 -16.97
N ARG A 94 -6.64 13.72 -17.24
CA ARG A 94 -7.79 13.07 -17.85
C ARG A 94 -7.60 13.11 -19.35
N MET A 95 -8.25 12.20 -20.07
CA MET A 95 -8.08 12.11 -21.52
C MET A 95 -8.39 13.44 -22.25
N HIS A 96 -9.40 14.19 -21.80
CA HIS A 96 -9.73 15.51 -22.37
C HIS A 96 -8.78 16.64 -21.96
N ASP A 97 -7.85 16.39 -21.02
CA ASP A 97 -6.80 17.36 -20.67
C ASP A 97 -5.59 17.25 -21.64
N VAL A 98 -5.49 16.15 -22.40
CA VAL A 98 -4.39 15.85 -23.35
C VAL A 98 -4.84 15.81 -24.80
N ILE A 99 -6.09 15.46 -25.06
CA ILE A 99 -6.68 15.40 -26.40
C ILE A 99 -7.87 16.36 -26.46
N PRO A 100 -7.91 17.31 -27.42
CA PRO A 100 -9.08 18.12 -27.68
C PRO A 100 -10.31 17.27 -28.01
N ARG A 101 -11.51 17.77 -27.68
CA ARG A 101 -12.75 17.12 -28.10
C ARG A 101 -12.84 17.09 -29.61
N PHE A 102 -13.32 15.97 -30.15
CA PHE A 102 -13.47 15.77 -31.58
C PHE A 102 -14.51 16.72 -32.18
N ASN A 103 -14.15 17.44 -33.23
CA ASN A 103 -15.04 18.26 -34.04
C ASN A 103 -15.31 17.58 -35.40
N PRO A 104 -16.50 17.00 -35.62
CA PRO A 104 -16.80 16.26 -36.85
C PRO A 104 -16.77 17.10 -38.15
N LYS A 105 -16.78 18.43 -38.03
CA LYS A 105 -16.75 19.35 -39.18
C LYS A 105 -15.34 19.66 -39.67
N GLU A 106 -14.37 19.70 -38.77
CA GLU A 106 -13.02 20.19 -39.03
C GLU A 106 -11.99 19.06 -38.88
N ASP A 107 -12.20 18.15 -37.93
CA ASP A 107 -11.22 17.12 -37.60
C ASP A 107 -11.33 15.89 -38.52
N ASP A 108 -10.17 15.32 -38.83
CA ASP A 108 -10.06 14.00 -39.43
C ASP A 108 -10.23 12.91 -38.36
N VAL A 109 -11.27 12.09 -38.52
CA VAL A 109 -11.58 10.99 -37.59
C VAL A 109 -10.44 9.97 -37.45
N SER A 110 -9.70 9.70 -38.53
CA SER A 110 -8.64 8.72 -38.58
C SER A 110 -7.44 9.23 -37.79
N LEU A 111 -7.08 10.50 -38.00
CA LEU A 111 -6.01 11.16 -37.26
C LEU A 111 -6.36 11.27 -35.76
N PHE A 112 -7.59 11.68 -35.45
CA PHE A 112 -8.10 11.73 -34.08
C PHE A 112 -7.99 10.37 -33.37
N LEU A 113 -8.42 9.29 -34.02
CA LEU A 113 -8.34 7.94 -33.46
C LEU A 113 -6.89 7.47 -33.25
N VAL A 114 -5.98 7.81 -34.17
CA VAL A 114 -4.54 7.50 -34.00
C VAL A 114 -3.96 8.26 -32.80
N LEU A 115 -4.31 9.54 -32.63
CA LEU A 115 -3.88 10.33 -31.48
C LEU A 115 -4.41 9.75 -30.17
N PHE A 116 -5.69 9.39 -30.14
CA PHE A 116 -6.32 8.70 -29.02
C PHE A 116 -5.58 7.42 -28.64
N GLU A 117 -5.34 6.52 -29.60
CA GLU A 117 -4.64 5.24 -29.34
C GLU A 117 -3.22 5.42 -28.81
N ARG A 118 -2.52 6.49 -29.21
CA ARG A 118 -1.19 6.82 -28.66
C ARG A 118 -1.30 7.26 -27.21
N GLN A 119 -2.25 8.14 -26.91
CA GLN A 119 -2.42 8.68 -25.57
C GLN A 119 -2.95 7.64 -24.59
N ASP A 120 -3.87 6.79 -25.06
CA ASP A 120 -4.39 5.64 -24.34
C ASP A 120 -3.26 4.70 -23.87
N LYS A 121 -2.28 4.43 -24.74
CA LYS A 121 -1.06 3.66 -24.40
C LYS A 121 -0.16 4.39 -23.42
N ILE A 122 0.06 5.69 -23.59
CA ILE A 122 0.90 6.51 -22.69
C ILE A 122 0.30 6.55 -21.29
N MET A 123 -1.02 6.65 -21.19
CA MET A 123 -1.77 6.68 -19.93
C MET A 123 -2.06 5.30 -19.34
N ASN A 124 -1.69 4.22 -20.06
CA ASN A 124 -1.94 2.83 -19.68
C ASN A 124 -3.41 2.59 -19.29
N ILE A 125 -4.33 3.07 -20.12
CA ILE A 125 -5.76 2.91 -19.88
C ILE A 125 -6.15 1.43 -19.98
N PRO A 126 -6.89 0.88 -18.99
CA PRO A 126 -7.41 -0.48 -19.08
C PRO A 126 -8.36 -0.64 -20.29
N ALA A 127 -8.31 -1.80 -20.95
CA ALA A 127 -9.08 -2.08 -22.17
C ALA A 127 -10.60 -1.84 -21.98
N GLU A 128 -11.13 -2.19 -20.81
CA GLU A 128 -12.53 -1.99 -20.42
C GLU A 128 -12.94 -0.51 -20.33
N ASN A 129 -11.97 0.41 -20.19
CA ASN A 129 -12.20 1.84 -20.05
C ASN A 129 -11.93 2.62 -21.34
N GLN A 130 -11.34 2.01 -22.37
CA GLN A 130 -10.97 2.68 -23.63
C GLN A 130 -12.18 3.35 -24.28
N VAL A 131 -13.30 2.63 -24.42
CA VAL A 131 -14.53 3.19 -25.02
C VAL A 131 -15.09 4.32 -24.17
N THR A 132 -15.09 4.17 -22.84
CA THR A 132 -15.57 5.21 -21.92
C THR A 132 -14.74 6.50 -22.05
N GLN A 133 -13.40 6.38 -22.13
CA GLN A 133 -12.53 7.52 -22.37
C GLN A 133 -12.78 8.15 -23.74
N LEU A 134 -12.96 7.33 -24.79
CA LEU A 134 -13.29 7.81 -26.13
C LEU A 134 -14.60 8.59 -26.16
N ILE A 135 -15.67 8.07 -25.55
CA ILE A 135 -16.99 8.72 -25.47
C ILE A 135 -16.89 10.12 -24.85
N SER A 136 -16.01 10.31 -23.85
CA SER A 136 -15.85 11.61 -23.19
C SER A 136 -15.33 12.72 -24.12
N LEU A 137 -14.67 12.35 -25.22
CA LEU A 137 -14.11 13.25 -26.22
C LEU A 137 -15.04 13.49 -27.42
N LEU A 138 -16.11 12.71 -27.56
CA LEU A 138 -16.99 12.77 -28.71
C LEU A 138 -18.17 13.73 -28.48
N PRO A 139 -18.67 14.41 -29.54
CA PRO A 139 -19.89 15.18 -29.43
C PRO A 139 -21.14 14.29 -29.30
N PRO A 140 -22.25 14.83 -28.76
CA PRO A 140 -23.42 14.03 -28.37
C PRO A 140 -24.10 13.24 -29.50
N ASP A 141 -24.09 13.78 -30.72
CA ASP A 141 -24.64 13.12 -31.92
C ASP A 141 -23.90 11.83 -32.27
N ILE A 142 -22.58 11.81 -32.06
CA ILE A 142 -21.73 10.64 -32.30
C ILE A 142 -21.84 9.64 -31.15
N VAL A 143 -21.98 10.11 -29.91
CA VAL A 143 -22.26 9.23 -28.77
C VAL A 143 -23.58 8.50 -28.94
N GLN A 144 -24.62 9.18 -29.45
CA GLN A 144 -25.91 8.55 -29.78
C GLN A 144 -25.78 7.47 -30.85
N LEU A 145 -24.83 7.59 -31.76
CA LEU A 145 -24.56 6.59 -32.78
C LEU A 145 -24.05 5.29 -32.16
N ILE A 146 -23.13 5.40 -31.19
CA ILE A 146 -22.59 4.25 -30.44
C ILE A 146 -23.67 3.64 -29.56
N ALA A 147 -24.52 4.45 -28.92
CA ALA A 147 -25.59 3.98 -28.04
C ALA A 147 -26.70 3.19 -28.75
N ARG A 148 -26.76 3.20 -30.09
CA ARG A 148 -27.70 2.41 -30.90
C ARG A 148 -27.19 0.99 -31.19
N GLU A 149 -25.90 0.74 -30.96
CA GLU A 149 -25.29 -0.56 -31.17
C GLU A 149 -25.54 -1.46 -29.94
N PRO A 150 -25.52 -2.80 -30.11
CA PRO A 150 -25.63 -3.73 -28.99
C PRO A 150 -24.55 -3.49 -27.93
N GLU A 151 -24.88 -3.69 -26.66
CA GLU A 151 -23.95 -3.42 -25.54
C GLU A 151 -22.66 -4.24 -25.65
N GLU A 152 -22.77 -5.47 -26.15
CA GLU A 152 -21.66 -6.40 -26.38
C GLU A 152 -20.65 -5.86 -27.40
N ASP A 153 -21.12 -5.10 -28.39
CA ASP A 153 -20.28 -4.54 -29.44
C ASP A 153 -19.84 -3.12 -29.12
N ALA A 154 -20.70 -2.32 -28.49
CA ALA A 154 -20.38 -0.97 -28.03
C ALA A 154 -19.24 -0.96 -26.99
N LYS A 155 -19.03 -2.03 -26.23
CA LYS A 155 -17.89 -2.16 -25.30
C LYS A 155 -16.56 -2.45 -25.99
N LYS A 156 -16.57 -2.94 -27.23
CA LYS A 156 -15.36 -3.33 -27.96
C LYS A 156 -14.80 -2.13 -28.69
N PHE A 157 -13.63 -1.64 -28.26
CA PHE A 157 -12.97 -0.51 -28.93
C PHE A 157 -12.76 -0.74 -30.43
N ALA A 158 -12.35 -1.95 -30.85
CA ALA A 158 -12.17 -2.26 -32.26
C ALA A 158 -13.46 -2.10 -33.10
N TYR A 159 -14.61 -2.47 -32.52
CA TYR A 159 -15.91 -2.30 -33.17
C TYR A 159 -16.28 -0.82 -33.29
N VAL A 160 -16.20 -0.09 -32.17
CA VAL A 160 -16.48 1.35 -32.14
C VAL A 160 -15.55 2.12 -33.09
N LYS A 161 -14.27 1.76 -33.17
CA LYS A 161 -13.31 2.32 -34.11
C LYS A 161 -13.76 2.10 -35.56
N ALA A 162 -14.12 0.87 -35.92
CA ALA A 162 -14.60 0.54 -37.26
C ALA A 162 -15.90 1.29 -37.60
N LEU A 163 -16.82 1.39 -36.64
CA LEU A 163 -18.07 2.13 -36.77
C LEU A 163 -17.82 3.61 -37.02
N LEU A 164 -16.98 4.26 -36.21
CA LEU A 164 -16.61 5.67 -36.39
C LEU A 164 -15.95 5.88 -37.74
N LEU A 165 -14.96 5.06 -38.09
CA LEU A 165 -14.31 5.12 -39.40
C LEU A 165 -15.31 4.93 -40.54
N GLN A 166 -16.28 4.03 -40.42
CA GLN A 166 -17.31 3.81 -41.44
C GLN A 166 -18.26 5.00 -41.58
N ARG A 167 -18.66 5.61 -40.46
CA ARG A 167 -19.59 6.76 -40.45
C ARG A 167 -18.93 8.03 -40.96
N PHE A 168 -17.69 8.24 -40.57
CA PHE A 168 -16.88 9.38 -40.95
C PHE A 168 -15.95 9.10 -42.10
N LYS A 169 -16.13 7.95 -42.78
CA LYS A 169 -15.36 7.56 -43.96
C LYS A 169 -15.12 8.82 -44.75
N LEU A 170 -13.84 9.12 -44.98
CA LEU A 170 -13.42 10.01 -46.04
C LEU A 170 -13.94 9.37 -47.31
N SER A 171 -15.23 9.60 -47.60
CA SER A 171 -15.76 9.39 -48.93
C SER A 171 -14.77 10.07 -49.86
N ALA A 172 -14.53 9.52 -51.05
CA ALA A 172 -13.80 10.24 -52.09
C ALA A 172 -14.28 11.69 -52.20
N GLU A 173 -15.54 11.97 -51.85
CA GLU A 173 -16.14 13.28 -51.61
C GLU A 173 -15.39 14.20 -50.63
N LYS A 174 -14.98 13.75 -49.44
CA LYS A 174 -14.28 14.59 -48.44
C LYS A 174 -12.84 14.88 -48.89
N PHE A 175 -12.12 13.89 -49.41
CA PHE A 175 -10.81 14.11 -50.04
C PHE A 175 -10.93 15.06 -51.24
N ARG A 176 -11.93 14.86 -52.10
CA ARG A 176 -12.21 15.75 -53.22
C ARG A 176 -12.53 17.17 -52.75
N GLN A 177 -13.28 17.34 -51.66
CA GLN A 177 -13.57 18.65 -51.09
C GLN A 177 -12.33 19.32 -50.50
N LEU A 178 -11.49 18.58 -49.77
CA LEU A 178 -10.21 19.08 -49.23
C LEU A 178 -9.26 19.45 -50.38
N PHE A 179 -9.06 18.55 -51.34
CA PHE A 179 -8.23 18.77 -52.53
C PHE A 179 -8.72 19.96 -53.36
N ASN A 180 -10.03 20.12 -53.56
CA ASN A 180 -10.59 21.26 -54.30
C ASN A 180 -10.41 22.59 -53.57
N LYS A 181 -10.33 22.58 -52.24
CA LYS A 181 -10.08 23.77 -51.42
C LYS A 181 -8.59 24.01 -51.20
N HIS A 182 -7.75 23.01 -51.42
CA HIS A 182 -6.30 23.10 -51.26
C HIS A 182 -5.72 23.96 -52.38
N GLN A 183 -5.28 25.16 -52.02
CA GLN A 183 -4.63 26.08 -52.94
C GLN A 183 -3.27 26.47 -52.38
N LYS A 184 -2.27 26.57 -53.25
CA LYS A 184 -0.94 27.00 -52.85
C LYS A 184 -1.04 28.44 -52.36
N ALA A 185 -0.71 28.67 -51.10
CA ALA A 185 -0.60 30.02 -50.57
C ALA A 185 0.48 30.79 -51.35
N SER A 186 0.30 32.10 -51.46
CA SER A 186 1.22 32.99 -52.18
C SER A 186 2.65 32.89 -51.63
N GLU A 187 2.77 32.66 -50.33
CA GLU A 187 3.99 32.65 -49.53
C GLU A 187 4.62 31.26 -49.35
N SER A 188 3.92 30.17 -49.67
CA SER A 188 4.45 28.80 -49.50
C SER A 188 5.17 28.28 -50.74
N THR A 189 6.15 27.39 -50.56
CA THR A 189 6.81 26.74 -51.70
C THR A 189 5.92 25.63 -52.28
N TRP A 190 6.19 25.23 -53.53
CA TRP A 190 5.54 24.04 -54.10
C TRP A 190 5.87 22.76 -53.33
N TYR A 191 7.01 22.74 -52.63
CA TYR A 191 7.41 21.65 -51.76
C TYR A 191 6.50 21.57 -50.53
N ASP A 192 6.24 22.70 -49.86
CA ASP A 192 5.34 22.75 -48.69
C ASP A 192 3.91 22.35 -49.10
N PHE A 193 3.42 22.89 -50.21
CA PHE A 193 2.08 22.58 -50.74
C PHE A 193 1.83 21.10 -51.03
N TYR A 194 2.87 20.38 -51.48
CA TYR A 194 2.78 18.95 -51.78
C TYR A 194 2.64 18.10 -50.52
N TYR A 195 3.31 18.48 -49.43
CA TYR A 195 3.25 17.75 -48.16
C TYR A 195 2.04 18.12 -47.29
N ASP A 196 1.38 19.23 -47.58
CA ASP A 196 0.18 19.70 -46.86
C ASP A 196 -1.15 19.09 -47.36
N LEU A 197 -1.10 18.13 -48.30
CA LEU A 197 -2.28 17.49 -48.94
C LEU A 197 -2.87 16.33 -48.13
#